data_AF-A0A411HJP7-F1
#
_entry.id   AF-A0A411HJP7-F1
#
_cell.length_a   1.000
_cell.length_b   1.000
_cell.length_c   1.000
_cell.angle_alpha   90.00
_cell.angle_beta   90.00
_cell.angle_gamma   90.00
#
_symmetry.space_group_name_H-M   'P 1'
#
loop_
_entity.id
_entity.type
_entity.pdbx_description
1 polymer ?
#
loop_
_entity_poly.entity_id
_entity_poly.type
_entity_poly.pdbx_seq_one_letter_code
_entity_poly.pdbx_strand_id
1 'polypeptide(L)' 'MHAYWSDWYTGWGWFLWFGVMMLLFSSAGNWGYTYRVHRIHRSQPRKEAIDILNERYARGEITGDEYGHMRATITANA' A
#
# COMPACT_ATOMS: atom_id res chain seq x y z
N MET A 1 -22.56 12.18 49.80
CA MET A 1 -21.69 12.97 48.89
C MET A 1 -20.84 12.06 48.01
N HIS A 2 -21.45 11.22 47.17
CA HIS A 2 -20.70 10.34 46.24
C HIS A 2 -21.28 10.36 44.81
N ALA A 3 -22.55 10.71 44.63
CA ALA A 3 -23.20 10.76 43.31
C ALA A 3 -22.64 11.84 42.36
N TYR A 4 -22.21 12.98 42.90
CA TYR A 4 -21.67 14.08 42.07
C TYR A 4 -20.33 13.73 41.41
N TRP A 5 -19.52 12.89 42.06
CA TRP A 5 -18.23 12.46 41.52
C TRP A 5 -18.38 11.46 40.39
N SER A 6 -19.38 10.56 40.46
CA SER A 6 -19.67 9.63 39.36
C SER A 6 -20.24 10.34 38.14
N ASP A 7 -21.16 11.28 38.33
CA ASP A 7 -21.83 11.97 37.22
C ASP A 7 -20.87 12.86 36.41
N TRP A 8 -19.92 13.50 37.10
CA TRP A 8 -18.85 14.25 36.44
C TRP A 8 -17.95 13.34 35.59
N TYR A 9 -17.52 12.20 36.14
CA TYR A 9 -16.66 11.27 35.42
C TYR A 9 -17.37 10.62 34.22
N THR A 10 -18.66 10.32 34.35
CA THR A 10 -19.48 9.72 33.29
C THR A 10 -19.73 10.70 32.14
N GLY A 11 -20.00 11.98 32.43
CA GLY A 11 -20.19 13.01 31.40
C GLY A 11 -18.90 13.33 30.62
N TRP A 12 -17.77 13.47 31.32
CA TRP A 12 -16.47 13.70 30.68
C TRP A 12 -15.93 12.48 29.95
N GLY A 13 -16.27 11.27 30.42
CA GLY A 13 -15.92 10.02 29.77
C GLY A 13 -16.50 9.91 28.35
N TRP A 14 -17.74 10.33 28.13
CA TRP A 14 -18.37 10.32 26.80
C TRP A 14 -17.72 11.33 25.84
N PHE A 15 -17.38 12.52 26.34
CA PHE A 15 -16.68 13.54 25.55
C PHE A 15 -15.26 13.09 25.13
N LEU A 16 -14.49 12.54 26.06
CA LEU A 16 -13.16 11.99 25.77
C LEU A 16 -13.23 10.79 24.83
N TRP A 17 -14.25 9.93 24.98
CA TRP A 17 -14.50 8.80 24.08
C TRP A 17 -14.75 9.26 22.64
N PHE A 18 -15.55 10.32 22.45
CA PHE A 18 -15.76 10.93 21.13
C PHE A 18 -14.45 11.46 20.51
N GLY A 19 -13.60 12.11 21.30
CA GLY A 19 -12.27 12.55 20.85
C GLY A 19 -11.38 11.41 20.39
N VAL A 20 -11.37 10.29 21.13
CA VAL A 20 -10.62 9.08 20.76
C VAL A 20 -11.15 8.48 19.46
N MET A 21 -12.48 8.38 19.29
CA MET A 21 -13.07 7.89 18.04
C MET A 21 -12.69 8.78 16.85
N MET A 22 -12.74 10.11 17.00
CA MET A 22 -12.34 11.06 15.94
C MET A 22 -10.87 10.88 15.54
N LEU A 23 -9.98 10.69 16.52
CA LEU A 23 -8.56 10.46 16.28
C LEU A 23 -8.30 9.12 15.56
N LEU A 24 -9.03 8.06 15.90
CA LEU A 24 -8.92 6.76 15.23
C LEU A 24 -9.40 6.82 13.77
N PHE A 25 -10.51 7.51 13.50
CA PHE A 25 -10.97 7.73 12.12
C PHE A 25 -9.99 8.57 11.31
N SER A 26 -9.38 9.59 11.93
CA SER A 26 -8.35 10.41 11.29
C SER A 26 -7.05 9.63 11.00
N SER A 27 -6.59 8.79 11.95
CA SER A 27 -5.35 8.02 11.78
C SER A 27 -5.51 6.84 10.81
N ALA A 28 -6.68 6.21 10.75
CA ALA A 28 -6.99 5.14 9.81
C ALA A 28 -6.93 5.63 8.34
N GLY A 29 -7.35 6.87 8.09
CA GLY A 29 -7.27 7.49 6.77
C GLY A 29 -5.84 7.69 6.27
N ASN A 30 -4.90 7.97 7.18
CA ASN A 30 -3.51 8.28 6.82
C ASN A 30 -2.62 7.02 6.70
N TRP A 31 -2.92 5.96 7.47
CA TRP A 31 -2.15 4.71 7.44
C TRP A 31 -2.61 3.73 6.35
N GLY A 32 -3.92 3.70 6.04
CA GLY A 32 -4.47 2.79 5.02
C GLY A 32 -3.94 3.05 3.60
N TYR A 33 -3.60 4.31 3.29
CA TYR A 33 -3.07 4.70 1.97
C TYR A 33 -1.58 4.37 1.83
N THR A 34 -0.78 4.67 2.86
CA THR A 34 0.69 4.51 2.82
C THR A 34 1.11 3.04 2.83
N TYR A 35 0.37 2.17 3.53
CA TYR A 35 0.71 0.74 3.60
C TYR A 35 0.38 -0.04 2.32
N ARG A 36 -0.59 0.43 1.52
CA ARG A 36 -0.96 -0.22 0.25
C ARG A 36 -0.03 0.19 -0.91
N VAL A 37 0.46 1.43 -0.91
CA VAL A 37 1.36 1.94 -1.97
C VAL A 37 2.78 1.39 -1.83
N HIS A 38 3.28 1.16 -0.62
CA HIS A 38 4.63 0.59 -0.42
C HIS A 38 4.74 -0.90 -0.77
N ARG A 39 3.64 -1.68 -0.76
CA ARG A 39 3.66 -3.06 -1.27
C ARG A 39 3.56 -3.15 -2.79
N ILE A 40 3.07 -2.11 -3.47
CA ILE A 40 2.98 -2.10 -4.94
C ILE A 40 4.34 -1.74 -5.57
N HIS A 41 5.14 -0.89 -4.93
CA HIS A 41 6.44 -0.48 -5.48
C HIS A 41 7.54 -1.55 -5.37
N ARG A 42 7.47 -2.48 -4.41
CA ARG A 42 8.45 -3.60 -4.33
C ARG A 42 8.16 -4.75 -5.30
N SER A 43 6.95 -4.84 -5.86
CA SER A 43 6.54 -5.94 -6.74
C SER A 43 6.57 -5.58 -8.24
N GLN A 44 6.92 -4.34 -8.60
CA GLN A 44 6.89 -3.90 -10.00
C GLN A 44 8.20 -3.97 -10.83
N PRO A 45 9.41 -4.27 -10.30
CA PRO A 45 10.60 -4.29 -11.17
C PRO A 45 10.50 -5.35 -12.29
N ARG A 46 9.77 -6.45 -12.04
CA ARG A 46 9.50 -7.48 -13.04
C ARG A 46 8.55 -7.00 -14.14
N LYS A 47 7.51 -6.27 -13.77
CA LYS A 47 6.52 -5.75 -14.73
C LYS A 47 7.21 -4.73 -15.66
N GLU A 48 8.03 -3.87 -15.07
CA GLU A 48 8.85 -2.90 -15.80
C GLU A 48 9.87 -3.57 -16.74
N ALA A 49 10.57 -4.62 -16.30
CA ALA A 49 11.53 -5.35 -17.14
C ALA A 49 10.88 -6.02 -18.36
N ILE A 50 9.68 -6.60 -18.20
CA ILE A 50 8.93 -7.21 -19.30
C ILE A 50 8.40 -6.13 -20.26
N ASP A 51 7.93 -5.00 -19.74
CA ASP A 51 7.43 -3.89 -20.56
C ASP A 51 8.55 -3.29 -21.42
N ILE A 52 9.74 -3.08 -20.84
CA ILE A 52 10.94 -2.64 -21.59
C ILE A 52 11.32 -3.65 -22.68
N LEU A 53 11.28 -4.95 -22.37
CA LEU A 53 11.62 -6.01 -23.33
C LEU A 53 10.63 -6.04 -24.51
N ASN A 54 9.34 -5.91 -24.24
CA ASN A 54 8.30 -5.86 -25.27
C ASN A 54 8.49 -4.65 -26.19
N GLU A 55 8.84 -3.50 -25.63
CA GLU A 55 9.01 -2.30 -26.43
C GLU A 55 10.22 -2.37 -27.37
N ARG A 56 11.33 -2.97 -26.93
CA ARG A 56 12.50 -3.21 -27.79
C ARG A 56 12.19 -4.21 -28.90
N TYR A 57 11.41 -5.25 -28.62
CA TYR A 57 10.95 -6.19 -29.64
C TYR A 57 10.03 -5.51 -30.67
N ALA A 58 9.09 -4.68 -30.22
CA ALA A 58 8.21 -3.91 -31.11
C ALA A 58 8.97 -2.92 -31.99
N ARG A 59 10.07 -2.35 -31.48
CA ARG A 59 11.00 -1.52 -32.25
C ARG A 59 11.91 -2.31 -33.20
N GLY A 60 11.93 -3.64 -33.10
CA GLY A 60 12.82 -4.51 -33.88
C GLY A 60 14.29 -4.40 -33.46
N GLU A 61 14.58 -3.86 -32.27
CA GLU A 61 15.93 -3.75 -31.72
C GLU A 61 16.49 -5.12 -31.28
N ILE A 62 15.61 -6.10 -31.05
CA ILE A 62 15.96 -7.46 -30.64
C ILE A 62 15.20 -8.48 -31.49
N THR A 63 15.84 -9.63 -31.73
CA THR A 63 15.25 -10.74 -32.47
C THR A 63 14.31 -11.58 -31.60
N GLY A 64 13.43 -12.37 -32.22
CA GLY A 64 12.48 -13.23 -31.50
C GLY A 64 13.15 -14.25 -30.58
N ASP A 65 14.32 -14.76 -30.98
CA ASP A 65 15.10 -15.72 -30.18
C ASP A 65 15.69 -15.06 -28.93
N GLU A 66 16.23 -13.85 -29.06
CA GLU A 66 16.74 -13.05 -27.94
C GLU A 66 15.63 -12.67 -26.96
N TYR A 67 14.47 -12.27 -27.49
CA TYR A 67 13.27 -11.98 -26.69
C TYR A 67 12.86 -13.19 -25.84
N GLY A 68 12.80 -14.38 -26.44
CA GLY A 68 12.43 -15.61 -25.75
C GLY A 68 13.38 -15.95 -24.59
N HIS A 69 14.69 -15.84 -24.83
CA HIS A 69 15.71 -16.14 -23.83
C HIS A 69 15.68 -15.14 -22.65
N MET A 70 15.54 -13.85 -22.92
CA MET A 70 15.44 -12.82 -21.89
C MET A 70 14.15 -12.95 -21.06
N ARG A 71 13.02 -13.22 -21.71
CA ARG A 71 11.73 -13.42 -21.03
C ARG A 71 11.74 -14.65 -20.12
N ALA A 72 12.37 -15.74 -20.56
CA ALA A 72 12.56 -16.95 -19.75
C ALA A 72 13.42 -16.65 -18.52
N THR A 73 14.52 -15.92 -18.69
CA THR A 73 15.43 -15.54 -17.59
C THR A 73 14.76 -14.65 -16.54
N ILE A 74 13.98 -13.63 -16.96
CA ILE A 74 13.23 -12.74 -16.07
C ILE A 74 12.12 -13.49 -15.30
N THR A 75 11.58 -14.55 -15.89
CA THR A 75 10.54 -15.37 -15.25
C THR A 75 11.13 -16.44 -14.33
N ALA A 76 12.32 -16.96 -14.64
CA ALA A 76 13.01 -17.96 -13.83
C ALA A 76 13.68 -17.38 -12.57
N ASN A 77 14.10 -16.11 -12.61
CA ASN A 77 14.71 -15.40 -11.48
C ASN A 77 13.68 -14.66 -10.59
N ALA A 78 12.41 -15.02 -10.67
CA ALA A 78 11.29 -14.44 -9.91
C ALA A 78 10.90 -15.35 -8.73
#